data_AF-A0A6N4XTP9-F1
#
_entry.id   AF-A0A6N4XTP9-F1
#
_cell.length_a   1.000
_cell.length_b   1.000
_cell.length_c   1.000
_cell.angle_alpha   90.00
_cell.angle_beta   90.00
_cell.angle_gamma   90.00
#
_symmetry.space_group_name_H-M   'P 1'
#
loop_
_entity.id
_entity.type
_entity.pdbx_description
1 polymer ?
#
loop_
_entity_poly.entity_id
_entity_poly.type
_entity_poly.pdbx_seq_one_letter_code
_entity_poly.pdbx_strand_id
1 'polypeptide(L)'
;MYVLQSYGQLIKTIFICRYLLSKTLRKRINAQLNKGEQLHGLRVYLWFGGDGIIRKKQEEQQQVTVRCLNLLTNIVIVWNTIYIQEIINQLYTEEHEINDIDFGHISPAPFEHINRLGKYSFNANFELNNKGLRPLRKLNNF
;
A
#
# COMPACT_ATOMS: atom_id res chain seq x y z
N MET A 1 26.11 31.73 1.30
CA MET A 1 25.55 30.40 0.93
C MET A 1 25.94 29.29 1.92
N TYR A 2 27.14 29.31 2.53
CA TYR A 2 27.59 28.28 3.49
C TYR A 2 26.78 28.17 4.79
N VAL A 3 26.26 29.28 5.34
CA VAL A 3 25.60 29.29 6.66
C VAL A 3 24.37 28.37 6.72
N LEU A 4 23.51 28.38 5.68
CA LEU A 4 22.34 27.49 5.63
C LEU A 4 22.75 26.01 5.49
N GLN A 5 23.81 25.72 4.74
CA GLN A 5 24.30 24.36 4.57
C GLN A 5 24.86 23.80 5.89
N SER A 6 25.69 24.58 6.58
CA SER A 6 26.25 24.20 7.87
C SER A 6 25.16 24.02 8.93
N TYR A 7 24.14 24.90 8.93
CA TYR A 7 22.98 24.76 9.80
C TYR A 7 22.19 23.47 9.52
N GLY A 8 21.96 23.14 8.24
CA GLY A 8 21.32 21.89 7.84
C GLY A 8 22.12 20.64 8.27
N GLN A 9 23.45 20.68 8.18
CA GLN A 9 24.31 19.61 8.67
C GLN A 9 24.20 19.43 10.18
N LEU A 10 24.16 20.52 10.96
CA LEU A 10 24.00 20.48 12.41
C LEU A 10 22.66 19.83 12.80
N ILE A 11 21.55 20.22 12.16
CA ILE A 11 20.24 19.61 12.37
C ILE A 11 20.27 18.11 12.06
N LYS A 12 20.88 17.72 10.92
CA LYS A 12 20.99 16.31 10.51
C LYS A 12 21.79 15.50 11.54
N THR A 13 22.90 16.03 12.04
CA THR A 13 23.71 15.37 13.07
C THR A 13 22.91 15.16 14.36
N ILE A 14 22.22 16.19 14.84
CA ILE A 14 21.36 16.08 16.03
C ILE A 14 20.27 15.02 15.82
N PHE A 15 19.63 15.01 14.65
CA PHE A 15 18.62 14.02 14.30
C PHE A 15 19.19 12.59 14.29
N ILE A 16 20.35 12.36 13.66
CA ILE A 16 20.99 11.05 13.60
C ILE A 16 21.36 10.56 15.01
N CYS A 17 21.94 11.41 15.86
CA CYS A 17 22.23 11.05 17.25
C CYS A 17 20.96 10.65 18.00
N ARG A 18 19.88 11.41 17.87
CA ARG A 18 18.58 11.07 18.48
C ARG A 18 18.02 9.76 17.93
N TYR A 19 18.13 9.53 16.63
CA TYR A 19 17.69 8.32 15.96
C TYR A 19 18.44 7.09 16.51
N LEU A 20 19.77 7.15 16.62
CA LEU A 20 20.57 6.02 17.10
C LEU A 20 20.27 5.70 18.57
N LEU A 21 20.13 6.72 19.42
CA LEU A 21 19.93 6.56 20.86
C LEU A 21 18.51 6.15 21.25
N SER A 22 17.49 6.56 20.49
CA SER A 22 16.08 6.30 20.84
C SER A 22 15.46 5.15 20.03
N LYS A 23 15.20 4.02 20.68
CA LYS A 23 14.48 2.88 20.08
C LYS A 23 13.03 3.24 19.70
N THR A 24 12.36 4.05 20.52
CA THR A 24 10.97 4.47 20.28
C THR A 24 10.87 5.37 19.05
N LEU A 25 11.81 6.31 18.88
CA LEU A 25 11.90 7.13 17.67
C LEU A 25 12.14 6.28 16.42
N ARG A 26 13.07 5.32 16.48
CA ARG A 26 13.33 4.39 15.36
C ARG A 26 12.09 3.59 14.97
N LYS A 27 11.39 3.00 15.94
CA LYS A 27 10.15 2.26 15.68
C LYS A 27 9.11 3.12 15.00
N ARG A 28 8.89 4.35 15.47
CA ARG A 28 7.94 5.30 14.85
C ARG A 28 8.35 5.64 13.41
N ILE A 29 9.62 5.91 13.16
CA ILE A 29 10.12 6.21 11.81
C ILE A 29 9.95 5.01 10.89
N ASN A 30 10.39 3.82 11.31
CA ASN A 30 10.24 2.60 10.50
C ASN A 30 8.77 2.27 10.22
N ALA A 31 7.87 2.49 11.18
CA ALA A 31 6.44 2.29 10.94
C ALA A 31 5.90 3.21 9.84
N GLN A 32 6.40 4.45 9.73
CA GLN A 32 6.02 5.35 8.64
C GLN A 32 6.71 4.99 7.32
N LEU A 33 7.98 4.58 7.36
CA LEU A 33 8.72 4.11 6.19
C LEU A 33 8.04 2.88 5.57
N ASN A 34 7.70 1.88 6.39
CA ASN A 34 7.02 0.67 5.94
C ASN A 34 5.71 0.99 5.19
N LYS A 35 4.92 1.97 5.65
CA LYS A 35 3.71 2.42 4.94
C LYS A 35 4.04 2.96 3.55
N GLY A 36 5.05 3.82 3.46
CA GLY A 36 5.53 4.37 2.19
C GLY A 36 6.06 3.28 1.26
N GLU A 37 6.89 2.37 1.78
CA GLU A 37 7.49 1.27 1.04
C GLU A 37 6.44 0.30 0.49
N GLN A 38 5.42 -0.05 1.27
CA GLN A 38 4.32 -0.90 0.79
C GLN A 38 3.53 -0.22 -0.34
N LEU A 39 3.23 1.08 -0.21
CA LEU A 39 2.58 1.86 -1.27
C LEU A 39 3.46 1.96 -2.53
N HIS A 40 4.77 2.14 -2.36
CA HIS A 40 5.71 2.14 -3.47
C HIS A 40 5.81 0.76 -4.11
N GLY A 41 5.81 -0.32 -3.32
CA GLY A 41 5.73 -1.70 -3.81
C GLY A 41 4.49 -1.95 -4.67
N LEU A 42 3.32 -1.48 -4.21
CA LEU A 42 2.08 -1.54 -4.99
C LEU A 42 2.21 -0.76 -6.31
N ARG A 43 2.75 0.46 -6.29
CA ARG A 43 2.94 1.27 -7.51
C ARG A 43 3.87 0.60 -8.50
N VAL A 44 4.99 0.05 -8.02
CA VAL A 44 5.95 -0.69 -8.87
C VAL A 44 5.29 -1.95 -9.43
N TYR A 45 4.49 -2.65 -8.62
CA TYR A 45 3.75 -3.82 -9.07
C TYR A 45 2.76 -3.48 -10.18
N LEU A 46 1.99 -2.38 -10.03
CA LEU A 46 1.02 -1.87 -11.01
C LEU A 46 1.69 -1.28 -12.26
N TRP A 47 2.88 -0.71 -12.12
CA TRP A 47 3.70 -0.21 -13.22
C TRP A 47 4.40 -1.36 -13.95
N PHE A 48 3.59 -2.16 -14.64
CA PHE A 48 4.08 -3.29 -15.42
C PHE A 48 4.74 -2.83 -16.74
N GLY A 49 5.85 -3.49 -17.12
CA GLY A 49 6.48 -3.33 -18.45
C GLY A 49 7.40 -2.11 -18.63
N GLY A 50 7.65 -1.33 -17.57
CA GLY A 50 8.47 -0.11 -17.65
C GLY A 50 9.47 0.11 -16.51
N ASP A 51 9.66 -0.87 -15.60
CA ASP A 51 10.60 -0.82 -14.47
C ASP A 51 10.55 0.46 -13.61
N GLY A 52 9.38 1.12 -13.55
CA GLY A 52 9.21 2.41 -12.85
C GLY A 52 9.81 3.62 -13.58
N ILE A 53 10.34 3.45 -14.79
CA ILE A 53 10.99 4.52 -15.56
C ILE A 53 9.97 5.18 -16.49
N ILE A 54 9.80 6.50 -16.35
CA ILE A 54 8.98 7.30 -17.25
C ILE A 54 9.80 7.63 -18.50
N ARG A 55 9.54 6.90 -19.60
CA ARG A 55 10.29 7.05 -20.87
C ARG A 55 9.80 8.20 -21.76
N LYS A 56 8.77 8.95 -21.35
CA LYS A 56 8.17 10.03 -22.16
C LYS A 56 8.97 11.32 -22.01
N LYS A 57 9.28 11.99 -23.13
CA LYS A 57 10.11 13.21 -23.15
C LYS A 57 9.32 14.49 -22.79
N GLN A 58 8.03 14.53 -23.09
CA GLN A 58 7.17 15.70 -22.83
C GLN A 58 6.58 15.65 -21.43
N GLU A 59 6.68 16.76 -20.70
CA GLU A 59 6.23 16.86 -19.30
C GLU A 59 4.76 16.50 -19.12
N GLU A 60 3.87 17.00 -20.00
CA GLU A 60 2.44 16.69 -19.95
C GLU A 60 2.16 15.18 -20.02
N GLN A 61 2.90 14.45 -20.87
CA GLN A 61 2.75 13.00 -20.99
C GLN A 61 3.24 12.28 -19.74
N GLN A 62 4.31 12.77 -19.09
CA GLN A 62 4.77 12.25 -17.82
C GLN A 62 3.72 12.47 -16.73
N GLN A 63 3.14 13.68 -16.65
CA GLN A 63 2.11 14.01 -15.68
C GLN A 63 0.86 13.14 -15.85
N VAL A 64 0.39 12.92 -17.08
CA VAL A 64 -0.75 12.02 -17.35
C VAL A 64 -0.43 10.62 -16.84
N THR A 65 0.76 10.10 -17.13
CA THR A 65 1.14 8.73 -16.72
C THR A 65 1.19 8.60 -15.18
N VAL A 66 1.76 9.59 -14.50
CA VAL A 66 1.80 9.63 -13.02
C VAL A 66 0.39 9.73 -12.43
N ARG A 67 -0.49 10.55 -13.02
CA ARG A 67 -1.89 10.69 -12.58
C ARG A 67 -2.67 9.39 -12.77
N CYS A 68 -2.51 8.71 -13.91
CA CYS A 68 -3.12 7.41 -14.15
C CYS A 68 -2.64 6.36 -13.15
N LEU A 69 -1.33 6.31 -12.86
CA LEU A 69 -0.80 5.40 -11.84
C LEU A 69 -1.36 5.70 -10.45
N ASN A 70 -1.44 6.99 -10.07
CA ASN A 70 -2.04 7.42 -8.82
C ASN A 70 -3.51 6.98 -8.72
N LEU A 71 -4.29 7.17 -9.79
CA LEU A 71 -5.67 6.75 -9.84
C LEU A 71 -5.81 5.23 -9.66
N LEU A 72 -5.04 4.44 -10.40
CA LEU A 72 -5.05 2.98 -10.30
C LEU A 72 -4.64 2.50 -8.91
N THR A 73 -3.62 3.12 -8.32
CA THR A 73 -3.16 2.82 -6.95
C THR A 73 -4.28 3.08 -5.94
N ASN A 74 -4.99 4.21 -6.06
CA ASN A 74 -6.10 4.54 -5.18
C ASN A 74 -7.29 3.57 -5.34
N ILE A 75 -7.60 3.14 -6.58
CA ILE A 75 -8.65 2.14 -6.83
C ILE A 75 -8.33 0.84 -6.09
N VAL A 76 -7.07 0.36 -6.18
CA VAL A 76 -6.64 -0.85 -5.46
C VAL A 76 -6.72 -0.67 -3.95
N ILE A 77 -6.28 0.48 -3.42
CA ILE A 77 -6.36 0.78 -1.98
C ILE A 77 -7.82 0.74 -1.50
N VAL A 78 -8.74 1.37 -2.23
CA VAL A 78 -10.17 1.38 -1.89
C VAL A 78 -10.73 -0.04 -1.94
N TRP A 79 -10.43 -0.79 -3.00
CA TRP A 79 -10.83 -2.20 -3.11
C TRP A 79 -10.35 -3.00 -1.89
N ASN A 80 -9.05 -2.95 -1.60
CA ASN A 80 -8.47 -3.66 -0.46
C ASN A 80 -9.12 -3.27 0.86
N THR A 81 -9.37 -1.98 1.08
CA THR A 81 -9.99 -1.48 2.32
C THR A 81 -11.40 -2.05 2.49
N ILE A 82 -12.21 -2.10 1.43
CA ILE A 82 -13.56 -2.70 1.47
C ILE A 82 -13.48 -4.19 1.80
N TYR A 83 -12.59 -4.93 1.14
CA TYR A 83 -12.46 -6.37 1.37
C TYR A 83 -11.87 -6.70 2.74
N ILE A 84 -10.92 -5.90 3.25
CA ILE A 84 -10.40 -6.03 4.63
C ILE A 84 -11.56 -5.86 5.63
N GLN A 85 -12.44 -4.87 5.42
CA GLN A 85 -13.60 -4.69 6.29
C GLN A 85 -14.53 -5.91 6.26
N GLU A 86 -14.78 -6.50 5.09
CA GLU A 86 -15.58 -7.72 5.01
C GLU A 86 -14.92 -8.92 5.68
N ILE A 87 -13.59 -9.05 5.58
CA ILE A 87 -12.84 -10.10 6.30
C ILE A 87 -12.99 -9.91 7.80
N ILE A 88 -12.85 -8.68 8.30
CA ILE A 88 -13.05 -8.37 9.72
C ILE A 88 -14.48 -8.72 10.17
N ASN A 89 -15.50 -8.37 9.37
CA ASN A 89 -16.90 -8.71 9.68
C ASN A 89 -17.12 -10.23 9.72
N GLN A 90 -16.48 -10.98 8.82
CA GLN A 90 -16.55 -12.44 8.83
C GLN A 90 -15.87 -13.02 10.08
N LEU A 91 -14.68 -12.53 10.45
CA LEU A 91 -13.97 -12.98 11.65
C LEU A 91 -14.78 -12.72 12.95
N TYR A 92 -15.48 -11.59 13.04
CA TYR A 92 -16.42 -11.35 14.14
C TYR A 92 -17.58 -12.34 14.17
N THR A 93 -18.07 -12.76 13.01
CA THR A 93 -19.15 -13.77 12.90
C THR A 93 -18.66 -15.17 13.28
N GLU A 94 -17.37 -15.44 13.07
CA GLU A 94 -16.70 -16.70 13.43
C GLU A 94 -16.22 -16.73 14.90
N GLU A 95 -16.59 -15.73 15.71
CA GLU A 95 -16.23 -15.59 17.13
C GLU A 95 -14.71 -15.55 17.39
N HIS A 96 -13.92 -15.06 16.43
CA HIS A 96 -12.49 -14.84 16.63
C HIS A 96 -12.24 -13.61 17.52
N GLU A 97 -11.32 -13.73 18.49
CA GLU A 97 -10.85 -12.58 19.27
C GLU A 97 -10.00 -11.65 18.40
N ILE A 98 -10.49 -10.43 18.15
CA ILE A 98 -9.79 -9.39 17.40
C ILE A 98 -9.50 -8.22 18.35
N ASN A 99 -8.24 -7.81 18.44
CA ASN A 99 -7.85 -6.64 19.22
C ASN A 99 -7.85 -5.39 18.34
N ASP A 100 -8.56 -4.34 18.76
CA ASP A 100 -8.66 -3.08 18.01
C ASP A 100 -7.30 -2.40 17.75
N ILE A 101 -6.30 -2.68 18.61
CA ILE A 101 -4.93 -2.18 18.45
C ILE A 101 -4.31 -2.68 17.14
N ASP A 102 -4.67 -3.89 16.70
CA ASP A 102 -4.09 -4.52 15.52
C ASP A 102 -4.51 -3.84 14.21
N PHE A 103 -5.65 -3.14 14.20
CA PHE A 103 -6.10 -2.36 13.04
C PHE A 103 -5.10 -1.26 12.67
N GLY A 104 -4.37 -0.71 13.64
CA GLY A 104 -3.30 0.27 13.40
C GLY A 104 -2.10 -0.28 12.63
N HIS A 105 -1.98 -1.62 12.53
CA HIS A 105 -0.90 -2.33 11.86
C HIS A 105 -1.28 -2.84 10.46
N ILE A 106 -2.57 -2.80 10.10
CA ILE A 106 -3.04 -3.25 8.79
C ILE A 106 -2.74 -2.19 7.73
N SER A 107 -2.17 -2.63 6.62
CA SER A 107 -1.97 -1.81 5.44
C SER A 107 -3.01 -2.15 4.38
N PRO A 108 -3.57 -1.14 3.67
CA PRO A 108 -4.46 -1.37 2.54
C PRO A 108 -3.71 -1.60 1.23
N ALA A 109 -2.38 -1.69 1.24
CA ALA A 109 -1.55 -1.86 0.05
C ALA A 109 -1.10 -3.31 -0.34
N PRO A 110 -1.62 -4.43 0.23
CA PRO A 110 -1.31 -5.75 -0.31
C PRO A 110 -1.73 -5.91 -1.78
N PHE A 111 -0.91 -6.57 -2.58
CA PHE A 111 -1.16 -6.72 -4.03
C PHE A 111 -0.95 -8.15 -4.56
N GLU A 112 -0.55 -9.10 -3.73
CA GLU A 112 -0.28 -10.48 -4.14
C GLU A 112 -1.53 -11.21 -4.68
N HIS A 113 -2.72 -10.80 -4.22
CA HIS A 113 -4.00 -11.36 -4.66
C HIS A 113 -4.45 -10.84 -6.04
N ILE A 114 -3.81 -9.80 -6.58
CA ILE A 114 -4.15 -9.23 -7.87
C ILE A 114 -3.47 -10.06 -8.95
N ASN A 115 -4.25 -10.50 -9.95
CA ASN A 115 -3.63 -11.13 -11.10
C ASN A 115 -3.18 -10.07 -12.10
N ARG A 116 -1.87 -9.78 -12.14
CA ARG A 116 -1.28 -8.87 -13.12
C ARG A 116 -0.96 -9.52 -14.45
N LEU A 117 -0.68 -10.82 -14.48
CA LEU A 117 -0.19 -11.52 -15.68
C LEU A 117 -0.95 -12.81 -15.93
N GLY A 118 -1.38 -13.01 -17.18
CA GLY A 118 -1.99 -14.25 -17.62
C GLY A 118 -3.41 -14.05 -18.11
N LYS A 119 -4.25 -15.05 -17.87
CA LYS A 119 -5.61 -15.09 -18.40
C LYS A 119 -6.59 -14.44 -17.43
N TYR A 120 -7.36 -13.50 -17.95
CA TYR A 120 -8.50 -12.92 -17.25
C TYR A 120 -9.76 -13.66 -17.69
N SER A 121 -10.43 -14.33 -16.74
CA SER A 121 -11.73 -14.93 -16.97
C SER A 121 -12.81 -13.94 -16.56
N PHE A 122 -13.53 -13.40 -17.53
CA PHE A 122 -14.72 -12.59 -17.29
C PHE A 122 -15.95 -13.50 -17.45
N ASN A 123 -16.35 -14.17 -16.36
CA ASN A 123 -17.62 -14.89 -16.36
C ASN A 123 -18.75 -13.86 -16.34
N ALA A 124 -19.73 -13.99 -17.25
CA ALA A 124 -20.87 -13.09 -17.33
C ALA A 124 -21.78 -13.16 -16.08
N ASN A 125 -21.75 -14.29 -15.37
CA ASN A 125 -22.49 -14.51 -14.13
C ASN A 125 -21.53 -14.34 -12.94
N PHE A 126 -21.48 -13.14 -12.37
CA PHE A 126 -20.80 -12.93 -11.10
C PHE A 126 -21.73 -13.34 -9.96
N GLU A 127 -21.31 -14.32 -9.17
CA GLU A 127 -21.92 -14.56 -7.86
C GLU A 127 -21.45 -13.45 -6.92
N LEU A 128 -22.27 -12.41 -6.80
CA LEU A 128 -22.07 -11.32 -5.85
C LEU A 128 -22.89 -11.60 -4.60
N ASN A 129 -22.35 -11.23 -3.44
CA ASN A 129 -23.12 -11.24 -2.21
C ASN A 129 -24.13 -10.07 -2.18
N ASN A 130 -24.95 -9.99 -1.12
CA ASN A 130 -25.95 -8.94 -0.95
C ASN A 130 -25.38 -7.51 -0.95
N LYS A 131 -24.06 -7.35 -0.76
CA LYS A 131 -23.34 -6.07 -0.79
C LYS A 131 -22.71 -5.77 -2.16
N GLY A 132 -22.94 -6.62 -3.17
CA GLY A 132 -22.34 -6.47 -4.50
C GLY A 132 -20.85 -6.84 -4.56
N LEU A 133 -20.34 -7.56 -3.54
CA LEU A 133 -18.93 -7.94 -3.44
C LEU A 133 -18.75 -9.41 -3.84
N ARG A 134 -17.56 -9.73 -4.35
CA ARG A 134 -17.16 -11.11 -4.62
C ARG A 134 -17.04 -11.86 -3.28
N PRO A 135 -17.46 -13.14 -3.20
CA PRO A 135 -17.26 -13.93 -2.00
C PRO A 135 -15.78 -14.02 -1.63
N LEU A 136 -15.50 -13.98 -0.33
CA LEU A 136 -14.17 -14.15 0.21
C LEU A 136 -13.64 -15.54 -0.13
N ARG A 137 -12.34 -15.63 -0.44
CA ARG A 137 -11.70 -16.91 -0.75
C ARG A 137 -11.62 -17.73 0.53
N LYS A 138 -12.24 -18.92 0.53
CA LYS A 138 -12.08 -19.87 1.63
C LYS A 138 -10.60 -20.26 1.77
N LEU A 139 -10.10 -20.26 3.00
CA LEU A 139 -8.82 -20.85 3.33
C LEU A 139 -8.95 -22.35 3.10
N ASN A 140 -8.57 -22.84 1.92
CA ASN A 140 -8.26 -24.25 1.78
C ASN A 140 -6.99 -24.47 2.60
N ASN A 141 -7.10 -25.22 3.69
CA ASN A 141 -5.98 -25.62 4.53
C ASN A 141 -4.78 -26.02 3.65
N PHE A 142 -3.64 -25.37 3.88
CA PHE A 142 -2.35 -25.78 3.32
C PHE A 142 -1.87 -27.04 4.04
#